data_AF-A0A1M6SB52-F1
#
_entry.id   AF-A0A1M6SB52-F1
#
_cell.length_a   1.000
_cell.length_b   1.000
_cell.length_c   1.000
_cell.angle_alpha   90.00
_cell.angle_beta   90.00
_cell.angle_gamma   90.00
#
_symmetry.space_group_name_H-M   'P 1'
#
loop_
_entity.id
_entity.type
_entity.pdbx_description
1 polymer ?
#
loop_
_entity_poly.entity_id
_entity_poly.type
_entity_poly.pdbx_seq_one_letter_code
_entity_poly.pdbx_strand_id
1 'polypeptide(L)'
;MTIEFEPGFTGAIVAPATKRNRESSDNYPLEIARCGDVRLIECRDRIQWIIQRRVKSKKVRAEVRWVAIGHFLTCRALESLWHAKTGLKSGLPPNLPANFSPQRH
;
A
#
# COMPACT_ATOMS: atom_id res chain seq x y z
N MET A 1 6.83 31.97 -41.26
CA MET A 1 7.68 31.21 -40.32
C MET A 1 6.78 30.31 -39.50
N THR A 2 6.71 29.04 -39.88
CA THR A 2 5.87 28.01 -39.26
C THR A 2 6.74 27.18 -38.34
N ILE A 3 6.29 26.96 -37.10
CA ILE A 3 7.00 26.20 -36.08
C ILE A 3 6.66 24.72 -36.32
N GLU A 4 7.63 23.95 -36.78
CA GLU A 4 7.49 22.50 -36.95
C GLU A 4 7.78 21.81 -35.61
N PHE A 5 6.75 21.17 -35.04
CA PHE A 5 6.82 20.45 -33.78
C PHE A 5 7.06 18.97 -34.07
N GLU A 6 8.28 18.50 -33.80
CA GLU A 6 8.72 17.11 -33.93
C GLU A 6 7.89 16.17 -33.02
N PRO A 7 7.20 15.14 -33.55
CA PRO A 7 6.52 14.16 -32.73
C PRO A 7 7.49 13.04 -32.28
N GLY A 8 8.30 13.33 -31.26
CA GLY A 8 9.36 12.42 -30.77
C GLY A 8 9.10 11.73 -29.43
N PHE A 9 7.89 11.79 -28.84
CA PHE A 9 7.62 11.15 -27.55
C PHE A 9 6.83 9.85 -27.71
N THR A 10 7.48 8.78 -28.17
CA THR A 10 7.00 7.41 -27.94
C THR A 10 7.38 6.98 -26.53
N GLY A 11 6.89 7.72 -25.53
CA GLY A 11 6.81 7.22 -24.17
C GLY A 11 5.73 6.16 -24.16
N ALA A 12 6.12 4.88 -24.15
CA ALA A 12 5.20 3.79 -23.88
C ALA A 12 4.50 4.09 -22.54
N ILE A 13 3.24 4.53 -22.60
CA ILE A 13 2.35 4.53 -21.46
C ILE A 13 2.09 3.06 -21.17
N VAL A 14 2.98 2.44 -20.41
CA VAL A 14 2.70 1.17 -19.75
C VAL A 14 1.62 1.49 -18.72
N ALA A 15 0.36 1.44 -19.17
CA ALA A 15 -0.75 1.30 -18.25
C ALA A 15 -0.41 0.11 -17.35
N PRO A 16 -0.37 0.26 -16.01
CA PRO A 16 -0.03 -0.86 -15.16
C PRO A 16 -1.10 -1.92 -15.39
N ALA A 17 -0.69 -3.04 -15.97
CA ALA A 17 -1.52 -4.21 -16.17
C ALA A 17 -2.25 -4.48 -14.85
N THR A 18 -3.58 -4.37 -14.88
CA THR A 18 -4.45 -4.55 -13.72
C THR A 18 -4.53 -6.03 -13.36
N LYS A 19 -3.38 -6.62 -13.01
CA LYS A 19 -3.36 -7.91 -12.32
C LYS A 19 -4.20 -7.70 -11.06
N ARG A 20 -5.32 -8.42 -10.97
CA ARG A 20 -6.13 -8.53 -9.75
C ARG A 20 -5.31 -9.24 -8.68
N ASN A 21 -4.26 -8.60 -8.18
CA ASN A 21 -3.44 -9.12 -7.11
C ASN A 21 -4.31 -9.12 -5.86
N ARG A 22 -4.51 -10.31 -5.27
CA ARG A 22 -5.19 -10.45 -3.97
C ARG A 22 -4.47 -9.56 -2.96
N GLU A 23 -5.21 -8.91 -2.07
CA GLU A 23 -4.66 -8.02 -1.01
C GLU A 23 -3.67 -8.73 -0.06
N SER A 24 -3.67 -10.06 -0.05
CA SER A 24 -2.68 -10.89 0.67
C SER A 24 -1.42 -11.22 -0.14
N SER A 25 -1.29 -10.75 -1.38
CA SER A 25 -0.12 -10.99 -2.21
C SER A 25 1.05 -10.16 -1.73
N ASP A 26 2.27 -10.69 -1.86
CA ASP A 26 3.49 -9.98 -1.45
C ASP A 26 3.70 -8.71 -2.28
N ASN A 27 3.40 -8.77 -3.58
CA ASN A 27 3.56 -7.65 -4.53
C ASN A 27 2.25 -6.86 -4.73
N TYR A 28 1.58 -6.50 -3.63
CA TYR A 28 0.33 -5.73 -3.71
C TYR A 28 0.65 -4.27 -4.09
N PRO A 29 0.08 -3.74 -5.19
CA PRO A 29 0.50 -2.45 -5.75
C PRO A 29 0.15 -1.25 -4.88
N LEU A 30 -0.75 -1.40 -3.90
CA LEU A 30 -1.13 -0.33 -2.97
C LEU A 30 -0.43 -0.47 -1.60
N GLU A 31 0.77 -1.03 -1.57
CA GLU A 31 1.64 -1.00 -0.37
C GLU A 31 2.21 0.40 -0.17
N ILE A 32 1.91 1.00 0.98
CA ILE A 32 2.35 2.36 1.35
C ILE A 32 3.68 2.30 2.10
N ALA A 33 3.79 1.37 3.05
CA ALA A 33 4.97 1.24 3.89
C ALA A 33 5.14 -0.21 4.36
N ARG A 34 6.38 -0.62 4.58
CA ARG A 34 6.71 -1.95 5.11
C ARG A 34 7.83 -1.86 6.14
N CYS A 35 7.64 -2.54 7.25
CA CYS A 35 8.61 -2.68 8.33
C CYS A 35 8.69 -4.15 8.74
N GLY A 36 9.65 -4.88 8.17
CA GLY A 36 9.88 -6.29 8.49
C GLY A 36 8.67 -7.17 8.18
N ASP A 37 8.06 -7.70 9.24
CA ASP A 37 6.86 -8.55 9.20
C ASP A 37 5.55 -7.75 9.33
N VAL A 38 5.58 -6.41 9.28
CA VAL A 38 4.38 -5.57 9.28
C VAL A 38 4.40 -4.71 8.03
N ARG A 39 3.25 -4.57 7.37
CA ARG A 39 3.07 -3.66 6.26
C ARG A 39 1.79 -2.87 6.39
N LEU A 40 1.81 -1.69 5.81
CA LEU A 40 0.67 -0.83 5.63
C LEU A 40 0.32 -0.84 4.15
N ILE A 41 -0.92 -1.21 3.85
CA ILE A 41 -1.49 -1.13 2.51
C ILE A 41 -2.71 -0.20 2.53
N GLU A 42 -3.04 0.36 1.39
CA GLU A 42 -4.34 0.94 1.14
C GLU A 42 -5.31 -0.14 0.66
N CYS A 43 -6.55 -0.12 1.15
CA CYS A 43 -7.59 -1.04 0.69
C CYS A 43 -7.84 -0.84 -0.79
N ARG A 44 -8.21 -1.92 -1.49
CA ARG A 44 -8.47 -1.89 -2.94
C ARG A 44 -9.47 -0.80 -3.34
N ASP A 45 -10.51 -0.62 -2.54
CA ASP A 45 -11.57 0.38 -2.79
C ASP A 45 -11.13 1.81 -2.45
N ARG A 46 -9.89 2.01 -1.97
CA ARG A 46 -9.35 3.30 -1.53
C ARG A 46 -10.33 4.02 -0.61
N ILE A 47 -10.80 3.32 0.41
CA ILE A 47 -11.66 3.91 1.46
C ILE A 47 -11.03 3.83 2.85
N GLN A 48 -9.99 3.02 3.02
CA GLN A 48 -9.37 2.74 4.30
C GLN A 48 -7.95 2.23 4.14
N TRP A 49 -7.15 2.37 5.18
CA TRP A 49 -5.85 1.74 5.33
C TRP A 49 -5.97 0.41 6.06
N ILE A 50 -5.12 -0.55 5.70
CA ILE A 50 -5.08 -1.86 6.34
C ILE A 50 -3.64 -2.13 6.78
N ILE A 51 -3.46 -2.37 8.07
CA ILE A 51 -2.18 -2.87 8.58
C ILE A 51 -2.25 -4.39 8.53
N GLN A 52 -1.27 -5.01 7.88
CA GLN A 52 -1.13 -6.45 7.80
C GLN A 52 0.15 -6.90 8.49
N ARG A 53 0.10 -8.07 9.13
CA ARG A 53 1.26 -8.75 9.68
C ARG A 53 1.53 -10.03 8.91
N ARG A 54 2.81 -10.29 8.64
CA ARG A 54 3.31 -11.54 8.07
C ARG A 54 3.24 -12.61 9.14
N VAL A 55 2.43 -13.64 8.88
CA VAL A 55 2.31 -14.81 9.73
C VAL A 55 2.89 -16.00 8.98
N LYS A 56 3.83 -16.71 9.63
CA LYS A 56 4.39 -17.96 9.13
C LYS A 56 3.68 -19.11 9.83
N SER A 57 2.84 -19.86 9.11
CA SER A 57 2.19 -21.03 9.69
C SER A 57 3.18 -22.19 9.73
N LYS A 58 3.33 -22.84 10.90
CA LYS A 58 4.24 -23.99 11.09
C LYS A 58 3.73 -25.30 10.47
N LYS A 59 2.54 -25.33 9.87
CA LYS A 59 1.92 -26.57 9.35
C LYS A 59 2.31 -26.85 7.89
N VAL A 60 3.15 -27.87 7.70
CA VAL A 60 3.40 -28.75 6.51
C VAL A 60 3.79 -28.10 5.18
N ARG A 61 3.37 -26.86 4.89
CA ARG A 61 3.93 -25.99 3.84
C ARG A 61 3.98 -24.61 4.46
N ALA A 62 5.18 -24.03 4.57
CA ALA A 62 5.38 -22.71 5.14
C ALA A 62 4.76 -21.62 4.24
N GLU A 63 3.43 -21.56 4.19
CA GLU A 63 2.71 -20.51 3.50
C GLU A 63 2.82 -19.26 4.35
N VAL A 64 3.67 -18.37 3.86
CA VAL A 64 3.75 -17.00 4.33
C VAL A 64 2.46 -16.31 3.93
N ARG A 65 1.64 -15.93 4.91
CA ARG A 65 0.41 -15.19 4.68
C ARG A 65 0.45 -13.83 5.37
N TRP A 66 0.05 -12.80 4.64
CA TRP A 66 -0.25 -11.49 5.22
C TRP A 66 -1.67 -11.51 5.80
N VAL A 67 -1.79 -11.26 7.10
CA VAL A 67 -3.05 -11.24 7.84
C VAL A 67 -3.34 -9.80 8.27
N ALA A 68 -4.52 -9.29 7.94
CA ALA A 68 -4.97 -7.98 8.40
C ALA A 68 -5.13 -7.98 9.93
N ILE A 69 -4.49 -7.02 10.58
CA ILE A 69 -4.55 -6.84 12.04
C ILE A 69 -5.38 -5.62 12.45
N GLY A 70 -5.69 -4.73 11.51
CA GLY A 70 -6.52 -3.55 11.77
C GLY A 70 -6.83 -2.79 10.49
N HIS A 71 -7.97 -2.08 10.52
CA HIS A 71 -8.45 -1.22 9.47
C HIS A 71 -8.59 0.19 10.02
N PHE A 72 -8.15 1.20 9.27
CA PHE A 72 -8.03 2.57 9.76
C PHE A 72 -8.53 3.57 8.73
N LEU A 73 -9.34 4.52 9.21
CA LEU A 73 -9.79 5.68 8.45
C LEU A 73 -9.04 6.96 8.82
N THR A 74 -8.31 6.95 9.95
CA THR A 74 -7.60 8.13 10.45
C THR A 74 -6.12 7.83 10.59
N CYS A 75 -5.27 8.78 10.19
CA CYS A 75 -3.82 8.62 10.25
C CYS A 75 -3.36 8.47 11.69
N ARG A 76 -3.96 9.22 12.63
CA ARG A 76 -3.61 9.15 14.07
C ARG A 76 -3.79 7.76 14.68
N ALA A 77 -4.88 7.06 14.36
CA ALA A 77 -5.12 5.71 14.88
C ALA A 77 -4.18 4.69 14.22
N LEU A 78 -3.92 4.87 12.94
CA LEU A 78 -2.97 4.08 12.15
C LEU A 78 -1.53 4.25 12.65
N GLU A 79 -1.08 5.48 12.89
CA GLU A 79 0.23 5.81 13.45
C GLU A 79 0.39 5.17 14.83
N SER A 80 -0.63 5.30 15.70
CA SER A 80 -0.62 4.68 17.02
C SER A 80 -0.44 3.15 16.94
N LEU A 81 -1.21 2.46 16.10
CA LEU A 81 -1.04 1.00 15.95
C LEU A 81 0.30 0.67 15.27
N TRP A 82 0.72 1.46 14.27
CA TRP A 82 1.99 1.27 13.58
C TRP A 82 3.16 1.34 14.55
N HIS A 83 3.22 2.37 15.40
CA HIS A 83 4.22 2.50 16.46
C HIS A 83 4.16 1.33 17.44
N ALA A 84 2.96 0.93 17.87
CA ALA A 84 2.78 -0.20 18.78
C ALA A 84 3.26 -1.54 18.19
N LYS A 85 3.21 -1.71 16.86
CA LYS A 85 3.61 -2.96 16.18
C LYS A 85 5.04 -2.97 15.68
N THR A 86 5.56 -1.82 15.25
CA THR A 86 6.90 -1.70 14.66
C THR A 86 7.93 -1.14 15.62
N GLY A 87 7.50 -0.45 16.68
CA GLY A 87 8.38 0.33 17.56
C GLY A 87 8.95 1.59 16.90
N LEU A 88 8.66 1.84 15.62
CA LEU A 88 9.25 2.94 14.85
C LEU A 88 8.31 4.13 14.80
N LYS A 89 8.79 5.29 15.25
CA LYS A 89 8.06 6.56 15.18
C LYS A 89 7.97 7.18 13.77
N SER A 90 8.81 6.77 12.82
CA SER A 90 8.94 7.42 11.51
C SER A 90 8.99 6.41 10.35
N GLY A 91 8.16 5.37 10.41
CA GLY A 91 8.06 4.37 9.33
C GLY A 91 6.96 4.66 8.31
N LEU A 92 6.19 5.73 8.51
CA LEU A 92 5.08 6.12 7.65
C LEU A 92 5.47 7.33 6.80
N PRO A 93 4.97 7.44 5.56
CA PRO A 93 5.22 8.61 4.74
C PRO A 93 4.75 9.88 5.45
N PRO A 94 5.56 10.96 5.48
CA PRO A 94 5.19 12.21 6.14
C PRO A 94 4.00 12.93 5.45
N ASN A 95 3.63 12.49 4.24
CA ASN A 95 2.55 13.06 3.45
C ASN A 95 1.24 12.27 3.53
N LEU A 96 1.02 11.43 4.56
CA LEU A 96 -0.30 10.83 4.74
C LEU A 96 -1.32 11.90 5.12
N PRO A 97 -2.52 11.89 4.50
CA PRO A 97 -3.59 12.78 4.90
C PRO A 97 -4.07 12.41 6.31
N ALA A 98 -4.49 13.40 7.11
CA ALA A 98 -4.94 13.19 8.49
C ALA A 98 -6.13 12.20 8.59
N ASN A 99 -7.01 12.24 7.59
CA ASN A 99 -8.08 11.28 7.38
C ASN A 99 -7.96 10.66 5.99
N PHE A 100 -8.41 9.41 5.88
CA PHE A 100 -8.57 8.75 4.60
C PHE A 100 -9.63 9.50 3.80
N SER A 101 -9.24 10.17 2.72
CA SER A 101 -10.18 10.77 1.77
C SER A 101 -10.39 9.79 0.63
N PRO A 102 -11.59 9.18 0.51
CA PRO A 102 -11.86 8.29 -0.61
C PRO A 102 -11.76 9.09 -1.91
N GLN A 103 -10.88 8.65 -2.81
CA GLN A 103 -10.80 9.24 -4.14
C GLN A 103 -12.05 8.78 -4.91
N ARG A 104 -13.12 9.60 -4.87
CA ARG A 104 -14.24 9.44 -5.80
C ARG A 104 -13.71 9.73 -7.19
N HIS A 105 -13.66 8.70 -8.02
CA HIS A 105 -13.30 8.78 -9.43
C HIS A 105 -14.55 8.88 -10.29
#